data_AF-A0A5C0VHT0-F1
#
_entry.id   AF-A0A5C0VHT0-F1
#
_cell.length_a   1.000
_cell.length_b   1.000
_cell.length_c   1.000
_cell.angle_alpha   90.00
_cell.angle_beta   90.00
_cell.angle_gamma   90.00
#
_symmetry.space_group_name_H-M   'P 1'
#
loop_
_entity.id
_entity.type
_entity.pdbx_description
1 polymer ?
#
loop_
_entity_poly.entity_id
_entity_poly.type
_entity_poly.pdbx_seq_one_letter_code
_entity_poly.pdbx_strand_id
1 'polypeptide(L)'
;MKKSTILFMLFISTALVFTSCKKDEEQSEKERVTVLLTSGKWYYQSFNTSRCFNEDSYWEFKSDGSVIDTWGFEGNSRNLTYTVSEDGKSITLISTAANSSTNTYNLTITSINASELKFSINYSSGTSDNVVLAKTALDCVPF
;
A
#
# COMPACT_ATOMS: atom_id res chain seq x y z
N MET A 1 -47.90 -6.45 69.30
CA MET A 1 -48.11 -5.24 68.48
C MET A 1 -47.03 -5.17 67.40
N LYS A 2 -47.47 -4.92 66.16
CA LYS A 2 -46.76 -4.48 64.94
C LYS A 2 -45.49 -5.21 64.48
N LYS A 3 -45.72 -6.02 63.45
CA LYS A 3 -44.80 -6.49 62.40
C LYS A 3 -44.16 -5.27 61.69
N SER A 4 -42.88 -5.35 61.34
CA SER A 4 -42.34 -4.56 60.23
C SER A 4 -41.22 -5.32 59.52
N THR A 5 -41.61 -5.88 58.40
CA THR A 5 -40.78 -6.43 57.33
C THR A 5 -40.05 -5.27 56.65
N ILE A 6 -38.74 -5.32 56.49
CA ILE A 6 -38.03 -4.49 55.50
C ILE A 6 -37.21 -5.40 54.60
N LEU A 7 -37.84 -5.65 53.46
CA LEU A 7 -37.31 -6.08 52.18
C LEU A 7 -36.32 -5.01 51.68
N PHE A 8 -35.08 -5.37 51.35
CA PHE A 8 -34.25 -4.57 50.45
C PHE A 8 -33.52 -5.45 49.43
N MET A 9 -34.16 -5.50 48.28
CA MET A 9 -33.67 -5.62 46.90
C MET A 9 -32.28 -6.20 46.64
N LEU A 10 -32.30 -7.32 45.92
CA LEU A 10 -31.26 -7.74 44.99
C LEU A 10 -30.88 -6.59 44.03
N PHE A 11 -29.60 -6.25 44.00
CA PHE A 11 -28.97 -5.67 42.81
C PHE A 11 -28.21 -6.79 42.09
N ILE A 12 -28.90 -7.47 41.18
CA ILE A 12 -28.23 -8.24 40.13
C ILE A 12 -27.72 -7.19 39.14
N SER A 13 -26.47 -6.79 39.29
CA SER A 13 -25.74 -6.05 38.26
C SER A 13 -25.55 -7.01 37.07
N THR A 14 -26.50 -7.00 36.14
CA THR A 14 -26.26 -7.46 34.78
C THR A 14 -25.18 -6.54 34.20
N ALA A 15 -23.93 -6.99 34.27
CA ALA A 15 -22.89 -6.46 33.42
C ALA A 15 -23.37 -6.72 31.99
N LEU A 16 -23.95 -5.69 31.37
CA LEU A 16 -24.06 -5.60 29.93
C LEU A 16 -22.61 -5.60 29.43
N VAL A 17 -22.08 -6.79 29.17
CA VAL A 17 -21.00 -6.98 28.23
C VAL A 17 -21.54 -6.42 26.92
N PHE A 18 -21.29 -5.13 26.70
CA PHE A 18 -21.26 -4.58 25.37
C PHE A 18 -20.13 -5.31 24.67
N THR A 19 -20.40 -6.51 24.14
CA THR A 19 -19.72 -6.99 22.95
C THR A 19 -20.11 -6.01 21.86
N SER A 20 -19.46 -4.84 21.89
CA SER A 20 -19.35 -3.97 20.74
C SER A 20 -18.50 -4.74 19.76
N CYS A 21 -19.11 -5.73 19.12
CA CYS A 21 -18.80 -6.08 17.75
C CYS A 21 -19.13 -4.80 16.97
N LYS A 22 -18.20 -3.84 17.02
CA LYS A 22 -18.04 -2.92 15.91
C LYS A 22 -17.88 -3.86 14.73
N LYS A 23 -18.93 -3.91 13.92
CA LYS A 23 -18.86 -4.46 12.58
C LYS A 23 -17.67 -3.72 11.98
N ASP A 24 -16.53 -4.40 11.84
CA ASP A 24 -15.38 -3.84 11.16
C ASP A 24 -15.94 -3.28 9.85
N GLU A 25 -15.89 -1.95 9.68
CA GLU A 25 -16.19 -1.37 8.39
C GLU A 25 -15.23 -2.05 7.42
N GLU A 26 -15.77 -2.82 6.47
CA GLU A 26 -14.97 -3.49 5.46
C GLU A 26 -14.11 -2.41 4.79
N GLN A 27 -12.82 -2.42 5.13
CA GLN A 27 -11.84 -1.52 4.54
C GLN A 27 -11.95 -1.64 3.03
N SER A 28 -12.13 -0.51 2.33
CA SER A 28 -12.18 -0.55 0.86
C SER A 28 -10.89 -1.12 0.30
N GLU A 29 -10.95 -1.79 -0.87
CA GLU A 29 -9.74 -2.33 -1.50
C GLU A 29 -8.70 -1.23 -1.80
N LYS A 30 -9.16 -0.04 -2.21
CA LYS A 30 -8.31 1.14 -2.36
C LYS A 30 -7.57 1.49 -1.07
N GLU A 31 -8.26 1.52 0.05
CA GLU A 31 -7.66 1.83 1.36
C GLU A 31 -6.69 0.74 1.81
N ARG A 32 -7.07 -0.54 1.67
CA ARG A 32 -6.22 -1.70 1.97
C ARG A 32 -4.91 -1.65 1.18
N VAL A 33 -5.00 -1.39 -0.13
CA VAL A 33 -3.83 -1.28 -1.01
C VAL A 33 -3.00 -0.05 -0.67
N THR A 34 -3.62 1.10 -0.40
CA THR A 34 -2.91 2.32 -0.01
C THR A 34 -2.13 2.14 1.28
N VAL A 35 -2.70 1.47 2.29
CA VAL A 35 -2.00 1.12 3.54
C VAL A 35 -0.79 0.22 3.27
N LEU A 36 -0.93 -0.79 2.41
CA LEU A 36 0.18 -1.66 2.03
C LEU A 36 1.28 -0.89 1.29
N LEU A 37 0.92 -0.08 0.28
CA LEU A 37 1.87 0.72 -0.49
C LEU A 37 2.68 1.65 0.42
N THR A 38 2.02 2.33 1.36
CA THR A 38 2.62 3.35 2.24
C THR A 38 3.31 2.79 3.49
N SER A 39 3.38 1.46 3.64
CA SER A 39 4.04 0.79 4.77
C SER A 39 5.59 0.80 4.72
N GLY A 40 6.18 1.79 4.05
CA GLY A 40 7.64 1.94 3.88
C GLY A 40 8.16 1.45 2.53
N LYS A 41 9.49 1.27 2.45
CA LYS A 41 10.21 0.97 1.19
C LYS A 41 9.82 -0.37 0.57
N TRP A 42 9.90 -0.40 -0.75
CA TRP A 42 9.69 -1.55 -1.63
C TRP A 42 10.92 -1.71 -2.53
N TYR A 43 11.79 -2.65 -2.19
CA TYR A 43 13.06 -2.87 -2.89
C TYR A 43 12.86 -3.73 -4.13
N TYR A 44 13.54 -3.36 -5.22
CA TYR A 44 13.50 -4.12 -6.45
C TYR A 44 13.98 -5.56 -6.25
N GLN A 45 13.16 -6.51 -6.70
CA GLN A 45 13.52 -7.92 -6.84
C GLN A 45 13.76 -8.26 -8.31
N SER A 46 12.95 -7.69 -9.20
CA SER A 46 13.15 -7.78 -10.64
C SER A 46 12.45 -6.65 -11.39
N PHE A 47 13.05 -6.26 -12.52
CA PHE A 47 12.42 -5.46 -13.57
C PHE A 47 12.62 -6.20 -14.88
N ASN A 48 11.53 -6.71 -15.46
CA ASN A 48 11.57 -7.67 -16.57
C ASN A 48 12.49 -8.86 -16.26
N THR A 49 13.58 -9.00 -17.03
CA THR A 49 14.58 -10.06 -16.87
C THR A 49 15.73 -9.66 -15.95
N SER A 50 15.87 -8.38 -15.62
CA SER A 50 16.89 -7.92 -14.68
C SER A 50 16.52 -8.31 -13.25
N ARG A 51 17.51 -8.77 -12.47
CA ARG A 51 17.34 -9.23 -11.08
C ARG A 51 18.44 -8.75 -10.13
N CYS A 52 19.45 -8.04 -10.63
CA CYS A 52 20.54 -7.56 -9.80
C CYS A 52 20.24 -6.15 -9.33
N PHE A 53 19.59 -6.07 -8.17
CA PHE A 53 19.28 -4.83 -7.48
C PHE A 53 19.81 -4.93 -6.05
N ASN A 54 20.18 -3.81 -5.47
CA ASN A 54 20.64 -3.72 -4.09
C ASN A 54 19.67 -2.86 -3.26
N GLU A 55 20.02 -2.60 -2.00
CA GLU A 55 19.21 -1.77 -1.11
C GLU A 55 19.03 -0.31 -1.56
N ASP A 56 19.88 0.19 -2.47
CA ASP A 56 19.75 1.53 -3.04
C ASP A 56 18.69 1.59 -4.16
N SER A 57 18.13 0.45 -4.57
CA SER A 57 17.12 0.37 -5.63
C SER A 57 15.74 0.08 -5.02
N TYR A 58 14.95 1.11 -4.78
CA TYR A 58 13.64 0.98 -4.14
C TYR A 58 12.62 2.02 -4.61
N TRP A 59 11.36 1.68 -4.35
CA TRP A 59 10.23 2.59 -4.38
C TRP A 59 9.75 2.89 -2.97
N GLU A 60 9.32 4.12 -2.70
CA GLU A 60 8.67 4.49 -1.45
C GLU A 60 7.44 5.35 -1.75
N PHE A 61 6.25 4.76 -1.59
CA PHE A 61 4.99 5.46 -1.72
C PHE A 61 4.68 6.20 -0.42
N LYS A 62 4.42 7.51 -0.52
CA LYS A 62 4.10 8.35 0.63
C LYS A 62 2.59 8.54 0.75
N SER A 63 2.12 8.84 1.95
CA SER A 63 0.70 9.09 2.23
C SER A 63 0.18 10.39 1.60
N ASP A 64 1.07 11.30 1.21
CA ASP A 64 0.73 12.54 0.50
C ASP A 64 0.55 12.34 -1.03
N GLY A 65 0.71 11.10 -1.52
CA GLY A 65 0.59 10.78 -2.94
C GLY A 65 1.88 10.95 -3.73
N SER A 66 3.01 11.27 -3.11
CA SER A 66 4.32 11.27 -3.77
C SER A 66 4.97 9.86 -3.79
N VAL A 67 5.87 9.64 -4.73
CA VAL A 67 6.69 8.40 -4.83
C VAL A 67 8.15 8.78 -4.94
N ILE A 68 9.00 8.10 -4.16
CA ILE A 68 10.45 8.09 -4.37
C ILE A 68 10.80 6.84 -5.17
N ASP A 69 11.43 6.98 -6.32
CA ASP A 69 12.10 5.88 -7.04
C ASP A 69 13.59 6.22 -7.16
N THR A 70 14.45 5.34 -6.67
CA THR A 70 15.90 5.55 -6.65
C THR A 70 16.64 4.82 -7.76
N TRP A 71 16.02 3.83 -8.40
CA TRP A 71 16.64 3.18 -9.57
C TRP A 71 16.54 4.07 -10.82
N GLY A 72 15.49 4.90 -10.88
CA GLY A 72 15.29 5.88 -11.93
C GLY A 72 14.65 5.26 -13.17
N PHE A 73 13.51 4.57 -13.01
CA PHE A 73 12.77 3.91 -14.09
C PHE A 73 12.50 4.85 -15.28
N GLU A 74 12.40 6.15 -15.01
CA GLU A 74 12.17 7.21 -15.99
C GLU A 74 13.25 8.30 -16.02
N GLY A 75 14.35 8.08 -15.28
CA GLY A 75 15.45 9.02 -15.11
C GLY A 75 15.40 9.84 -13.81
N ASN A 76 16.58 10.20 -13.30
CA ASN A 76 16.83 10.70 -11.94
C ASN A 76 16.38 12.16 -11.67
N SER A 77 15.53 12.76 -12.49
CA SER A 77 15.14 14.19 -12.39
C SER A 77 13.66 14.43 -12.54
N ARG A 78 12.85 13.46 -12.11
CA ARG A 78 11.39 13.48 -12.22
C ARG A 78 10.73 13.37 -10.86
N ASN A 79 9.70 14.18 -10.67
CA ASN A 79 8.82 14.06 -9.52
C ASN A 79 7.72 13.06 -9.86
N LEU A 80 7.54 12.07 -8.99
CA LEU A 80 6.53 11.04 -9.17
C LEU A 80 5.39 11.25 -8.18
N THR A 81 4.15 11.16 -8.67
CA THR A 81 2.95 11.09 -7.85
C THR A 81 2.09 9.91 -8.25
N TYR A 82 1.27 9.42 -7.33
CA TYR A 82 0.42 8.26 -7.59
C TYR A 82 -0.99 8.41 -7.02
N THR A 83 -1.93 7.70 -7.64
CA THR A 83 -3.26 7.44 -7.09
C THR A 83 -3.62 5.97 -7.28
N VAL A 84 -4.41 5.42 -6.36
CA VAL A 84 -4.92 4.04 -6.43
C VAL A 84 -6.37 4.07 -6.91
N SER A 85 -6.74 3.15 -7.80
CA SER A 85 -8.12 2.97 -8.25
C SER A 85 -9.05 2.53 -7.12
N GLU A 86 -10.35 2.79 -7.25
CA GLU A 86 -11.36 2.39 -6.24
C GLU A 86 -11.38 0.88 -5.96
N ASP A 87 -11.09 0.07 -6.99
CA ASP A 87 -11.03 -1.39 -6.85
C ASP A 87 -9.66 -1.90 -6.36
N GLY A 88 -8.68 -1.02 -6.13
CA GLY A 88 -7.34 -1.37 -5.67
C GLY A 88 -6.48 -2.14 -6.69
N LYS A 89 -6.91 -2.26 -7.95
CA LYS A 89 -6.23 -3.08 -8.97
C LYS A 89 -5.28 -2.30 -9.85
N SER A 90 -5.32 -0.97 -9.83
CA SER A 90 -4.38 -0.15 -10.60
C SER A 90 -3.86 1.05 -9.83
N ILE A 91 -2.66 1.48 -10.24
CA ILE A 91 -2.03 2.71 -9.80
C ILE A 91 -1.85 3.59 -11.02
N THR A 92 -2.35 4.81 -10.98
CA THR A 92 -1.98 5.84 -11.94
C THR A 92 -0.75 6.54 -11.40
N LEU A 93 0.37 6.44 -12.11
CA LEU A 93 1.61 7.11 -11.77
C LEU A 93 1.81 8.29 -12.73
N ILE A 94 2.06 9.47 -12.20
CA ILE A 94 2.36 10.68 -12.97
C ILE A 94 3.81 11.05 -12.72
N SER A 95 4.56 11.21 -13.80
CA SER A 95 5.96 11.59 -13.79
C SER A 95 6.12 12.96 -14.41
N THR A 96 6.63 13.91 -13.63
CA THR A 96 6.77 15.32 -14.03
C THR A 96 8.24 15.70 -14.08
N ALA A 97 8.72 16.10 -15.26
CA ALA A 97 10.08 16.62 -15.43
C ALA A 97 10.20 18.09 -14.99
N ALA A 98 11.43 18.58 -14.84
CA ALA A 98 11.72 19.97 -14.43
C ALA A 98 11.16 21.04 -15.39
N ASN A 99 10.95 20.70 -16.66
CA ASN A 99 10.29 21.57 -17.64
C ASN A 99 8.75 21.47 -17.62
N SER A 100 8.18 20.85 -16.59
CA SER A 100 6.75 20.61 -16.40
C SER A 100 6.10 19.67 -17.42
N SER A 101 6.88 18.95 -18.25
CA SER A 101 6.33 17.88 -19.09
C SER A 101 5.92 16.70 -18.22
N THR A 102 4.74 16.15 -18.49
CA THR A 102 4.16 15.05 -17.72
C THR A 102 4.01 13.79 -18.59
N ASN A 103 4.36 12.66 -17.99
CA ASN A 103 4.03 11.33 -18.49
C ASN A 103 3.08 10.66 -17.49
N THR A 104 2.12 9.90 -18.00
CA THR A 104 1.17 9.14 -17.18
C THR A 104 1.30 7.66 -17.49
N TYR A 105 1.47 6.85 -16.44
CA TYR A 105 1.59 5.40 -16.53
C TYR A 105 0.46 4.75 -15.76
N ASN A 106 -0.10 3.69 -16.35
CA ASN A 106 -1.07 2.84 -15.69
C ASN A 106 -0.37 1.55 -15.27
N LEU A 107 -0.18 1.40 -13.97
CA LEU A 107 0.35 0.19 -13.36
C LEU A 107 -0.83 -0.71 -13.01
N THR A 108 -0.80 -1.96 -13.48
CA THR A 108 -1.77 -2.99 -13.07
C THR A 108 -1.18 -3.81 -11.94
N ILE A 109 -1.77 -3.73 -10.75
CA ILE A 109 -1.36 -4.55 -9.60
C ILE A 109 -1.80 -5.99 -9.87
N THR A 110 -0.83 -6.90 -9.93
CA THR A 110 -1.10 -8.34 -10.06
C THR A 110 -1.17 -9.01 -8.70
N SER A 111 -0.40 -8.52 -7.72
CA SER A 111 -0.53 -8.93 -6.32
C SER A 111 0.11 -7.92 -5.37
N ILE A 112 -0.48 -7.72 -4.20
CA ILE A 112 0.14 -6.96 -3.11
C ILE A 112 -0.22 -7.60 -1.76
N ASN A 113 0.79 -7.82 -0.92
CA ASN A 113 0.65 -8.28 0.46
C ASN A 113 1.67 -7.57 1.36
N ALA A 114 1.82 -7.97 2.62
CA ALA A 114 2.73 -7.31 3.57
C ALA A 114 4.22 -7.41 3.21
N SER A 115 4.60 -8.33 2.31
CA SER A 115 6.00 -8.64 1.98
C SER A 115 6.37 -8.41 0.52
N GLU A 116 5.39 -8.46 -0.39
CA GLU A 116 5.61 -8.44 -1.84
C GLU A 116 4.58 -7.57 -2.56
N LEU A 117 5.06 -6.85 -3.57
CA LEU A 117 4.27 -6.06 -4.52
C LEU A 117 4.69 -6.45 -5.94
N LYS A 118 3.70 -6.82 -6.75
CA LYS A 118 3.87 -7.14 -8.18
C LYS A 118 2.92 -6.30 -9.00
N PHE A 119 3.45 -5.70 -10.07
CA PHE A 119 2.65 -4.96 -11.03
C PHE A 119 3.25 -4.98 -12.42
N SER A 120 2.43 -4.67 -13.41
CA SER A 120 2.87 -4.43 -14.79
C SER A 120 2.70 -2.95 -15.13
N ILE A 121 3.74 -2.32 -15.67
CA ILE A 121 3.68 -0.95 -16.22
C ILE A 121 3.20 -1.06 -17.66
N ASN A 122 2.04 -0.49 -17.98
CA ASN A 122 1.48 -0.53 -19.32
C ASN A 122 1.80 0.75 -20.10
N TYR A 123 2.47 0.62 -21.23
CA TYR A 123 2.82 1.75 -22.10
C TYR A 123 1.82 1.93 -23.23
N SER A 124 1.71 3.16 -23.74
CA SER A 124 0.83 3.48 -24.88
C SER A 124 1.22 2.77 -26.18
N SER A 125 2.45 2.28 -26.29
CA SER A 125 2.92 1.40 -27.37
C SER A 125 2.29 0.01 -27.37
N GLY A 126 1.59 -0.38 -26.29
CA GLY A 126 1.03 -1.72 -26.10
C GLY A 126 2.02 -2.73 -25.50
N THR A 127 3.24 -2.32 -25.18
CA THR A 127 4.19 -3.12 -24.40
C THR A 127 3.93 -2.99 -22.90
N SER A 128 4.38 -3.98 -22.13
CA SER A 128 4.36 -3.89 -20.67
C SER A 128 5.65 -4.40 -20.05
N ASP A 129 6.06 -3.75 -18.96
CA ASP A 129 7.17 -4.20 -18.12
C ASP A 129 6.64 -4.79 -16.83
N ASN A 130 7.21 -5.91 -16.39
CA ASN A 130 6.83 -6.55 -15.14
C ASN A 130 7.80 -6.18 -14.03
N VAL A 131 7.25 -5.75 -12.89
CA VAL A 131 8.01 -5.32 -11.74
C VAL A 131 7.63 -6.16 -10.52
N VAL A 132 8.64 -6.63 -9.81
CA VAL A 132 8.48 -7.30 -8.51
C VAL A 132 9.30 -6.53 -7.50
N LEU A 133 8.65 -6.08 -6.44
CA LEU A 133 9.26 -5.41 -5.30
C LEU A 133 8.96 -6.21 -4.02
N ALA A 134 9.83 -6.11 -3.02
CA ALA A 134 9.63 -6.72 -1.71
C ALA A 134 10.07 -5.79 -0.58
N LYS A 135 9.68 -6.13 0.66
CA LYS A 135 10.09 -5.38 1.86
C LYS A 135 11.54 -5.62 2.28
N THR A 136 12.20 -6.64 1.72
CA THR A 136 13.61 -6.95 1.98
C THR A 136 14.41 -6.74 0.70
N ALA A 137 15.52 -6.00 0.80
CA ALA A 137 16.41 -5.80 -0.33
C ALA A 137 17.08 -7.12 -0.75
N LEU A 138 17.35 -7.26 -2.04
CA LEU A 138 18.29 -8.28 -2.50
C LEU A 138 19.71 -7.86 -2.14
N ASP A 139 20.52 -8.84 -1.77
CA ASP A 139 21.96 -8.68 -1.73
C ASP A 139 22.51 -9.11 -3.09
N CYS A 140 22.48 -8.17 -4.05
CA CYS A 140 23.20 -8.40 -5.31
C CYS A 140 24.62 -7.88 -5.18
N VAL A 141 25.58 -8.81 -5.17
CA VAL A 141 27.00 -8.50 -5.29
C VAL A 141 27.30 -8.39 -6.79
N PRO A 142 27.63 -7.21 -7.34
CA PRO A 142 28.09 -7.12 -8.72
C PRO A 142 29.38 -7.93 -8.86
N PHE A 143 29.37 -8.94 -9.73
CA PHE A 143 30.55 -9.73 -10.07
C PHE A 143 31.60 -8.90 -10.81
#